data_AF-X0WD97-F1
#
_entry.id   AF-X0WD97-F1
#
_cell.length_a   1.000
_cell.length_b   1.000
_cell.length_c   1.000
_cell.angle_alpha   90.00
_cell.angle_beta   90.00
_cell.angle_gamma   90.00
#
_symmetry.space_group_name_H-M   'P 1'
#
loop_
_entity.id
_entity.type
_entity.pdbx_description
1 polymer ?
#
loop_
_entity_poly.entity_id
_entity_poly.type
_entity_poly.pdbx_seq_one_letter_code
_entity_poly.pdbx_strand_id
1 'polypeptide(L)'
;MTNTKFITPEKFKETFLSFATKEEDRIISFWREDKKYTELMLGYNEGIIANTAKALEQEYHREYWSIDAVYFKNKIKEYFSELGIYAEYLSVAIEHENL
;
A
#
# COMPACT_ATOMS: atom_id res chain seq x y z
N MET A 1 4.33 -23.68 8.22
CA MET A 1 4.37 -22.38 8.92
C MET A 1 4.97 -21.37 7.96
N THR A 2 4.15 -20.49 7.39
CA THR A 2 4.65 -19.37 6.58
C THR A 2 5.43 -18.44 7.51
N ASN A 3 6.69 -18.18 7.18
CA ASN A 3 7.58 -17.33 7.96
C ASN A 3 7.03 -15.89 7.87
N THR A 4 6.30 -15.43 8.87
CA THR A 4 5.71 -14.09 8.88
C THR A 4 6.82 -13.06 9.10
N LYS A 5 7.25 -12.41 8.02
CA LYS A 5 8.32 -11.41 8.05
C LYS A 5 7.73 -10.06 8.49
N PHE A 6 7.81 -9.75 9.78
CA PHE A 6 7.42 -8.44 10.31
C PHE A 6 8.22 -7.33 9.62
N ILE A 7 7.52 -6.33 9.09
CA ILE A 7 8.13 -5.14 8.48
C ILE A 7 8.00 -3.99 9.48
N THR A 8 9.13 -3.37 9.83
CA THR A 8 9.10 -2.18 10.68
C THR A 8 8.69 -0.94 9.88
N PRO A 9 8.13 0.10 10.53
CA PRO A 9 7.81 1.36 9.86
C PRO A 9 9.00 1.97 9.12
N GLU A 10 10.21 1.87 9.68
CA GLU A 10 11.44 2.38 9.07
C GLU A 10 11.75 1.63 7.78
N LYS A 11 11.61 0.30 7.81
CA LYS A 11 11.87 -0.52 6.62
C LYS A 11 10.86 -0.22 5.51
N PHE A 12 9.60 -0.03 5.88
CA PHE A 12 8.57 0.41 4.95
C PHE A 12 8.93 1.77 4.34
N LYS A 13 9.25 2.76 5.18
CA LYS A 13 9.60 4.11 4.76
C LYS A 13 10.78 4.12 3.80
N GLU A 14 11.86 3.40 4.11
CA GLU A 14 13.03 3.29 3.24
C GLU A 14 12.67 2.73 1.86
N THR A 15 11.90 1.64 1.83
CA THR A 15 11.49 1.02 0.57
C THR A 15 10.54 1.92 -0.22
N PHE A 16 9.56 2.53 0.44
CA PHE A 16 8.65 3.50 -0.16
C PHE A 16 9.41 4.67 -0.80
N LEU A 17 10.31 5.30 -0.04
CA LEU A 17 11.12 6.42 -0.54
C LEU A 17 11.97 6.00 -1.75
N SER A 18 12.50 4.77 -1.77
CA SER A 18 13.27 4.29 -2.92
C SER A 18 12.46 4.21 -4.22
N PHE A 19 11.14 4.00 -4.15
CA PHE A 19 10.26 4.04 -5.31
C PHE A 19 9.79 5.47 -5.60
N ALA A 20 9.41 6.23 -4.57
CA ALA A 20 8.96 7.61 -4.72
C ALA A 20 10.06 8.50 -5.35
N THR A 21 11.32 8.34 -4.94
CA THR A 21 12.45 9.09 -5.53
C THR A 21 12.69 8.75 -6.99
N LYS A 22 12.41 7.52 -7.45
CA LYS A 22 12.51 7.18 -8.88
C LYS A 22 11.43 7.84 -9.73
N GLU A 23 10.31 8.15 -9.10
CA GLU A 23 9.14 8.74 -9.73
C GLU A 23 9.01 10.24 -9.43
N GLU A 24 10.05 10.89 -8.86
CA GLU A 24 9.99 12.26 -8.34
C GLU A 24 9.46 13.27 -9.37
N ASP A 25 9.98 13.24 -10.59
CA ASP A 25 9.52 14.12 -11.68
C ASP A 25 8.03 13.89 -12.03
N ARG A 26 7.58 12.63 -12.00
CA ARG A 26 6.19 12.24 -12.28
C ARG A 26 5.27 12.63 -11.14
N ILE A 27 5.73 12.48 -9.89
CA ILE A 27 5.02 12.95 -8.70
C ILE A 27 4.78 14.45 -8.78
N ILE A 28 5.82 15.24 -9.06
CA ILE A 28 5.74 16.70 -9.13
C ILE A 28 4.80 17.13 -10.26
N SER A 29 4.93 16.54 -11.45
CA SER A 29 4.11 16.89 -12.61
C SER A 29 2.64 16.48 -12.43
N PHE A 30 2.37 15.30 -11.86
CA PHE A 30 1.01 14.80 -11.71
C PHE A 30 0.30 15.30 -10.46
N TRP A 31 0.99 15.94 -9.52
CA TRP A 31 0.40 16.41 -8.25
C TRP A 31 -0.91 17.19 -8.41
N ARG A 32 -1.01 18.02 -9.45
CA ARG A 32 -2.20 18.84 -9.74
C ARG A 32 -3.13 18.26 -10.80
N GLU A 33 -2.78 17.10 -11.35
CA GLU A 33 -3.55 16.45 -12.40
C GLU A 33 -4.52 15.44 -11.78
N ASP A 34 -5.82 15.66 -11.99
CA ASP A 34 -6.86 14.77 -11.50
C ASP A 34 -6.59 13.32 -11.93
N LYS A 35 -6.69 12.40 -10.96
CA LYS A 35 -6.48 10.95 -11.08
C LYS A 35 -5.08 10.47 -11.48
N LYS A 36 -4.24 11.28 -12.12
CA LYS A 36 -2.88 10.84 -12.53
C LYS A 36 -1.98 10.62 -11.34
N TYR A 37 -2.03 11.51 -10.34
CA TYR A 37 -1.31 11.31 -9.09
C TYR A 37 -1.80 10.04 -8.38
N THR A 38 -3.12 9.89 -8.27
CA THR A 38 -3.74 8.73 -7.62
C THR A 38 -3.35 7.43 -8.31
N GLU A 39 -3.32 7.39 -9.63
CA GLU A 39 -2.89 6.19 -10.37
C GLU A 39 -1.39 5.91 -10.18
N LEU A 40 -0.54 6.95 -10.18
CA LEU A 40 0.89 6.80 -9.91
C LEU A 40 1.16 6.27 -8.49
N MET A 41 0.40 6.72 -7.50
CA MET A 41 0.59 6.31 -6.11
C MET A 41 -0.04 4.94 -5.83
N LEU A 42 -1.28 4.72 -6.30
CA LEU A 42 -2.17 3.63 -5.87
C LEU A 42 -2.46 2.57 -6.95
N GLY A 43 -1.97 2.74 -8.17
CA GLY A 43 -2.18 1.80 -9.27
C GLY A 43 -1.89 0.35 -8.86
N TYR A 44 -2.80 -0.57 -9.17
CA TYR A 44 -2.86 -1.90 -8.53
C TYR A 44 -1.60 -2.75 -8.76
N ASN A 45 -0.96 -2.59 -9.92
CA ASN A 45 0.22 -3.37 -10.31
C ASN A 45 1.50 -2.54 -10.47
N GLU A 46 1.37 -1.22 -10.61
CA GLU A 46 2.47 -0.33 -11.00
C GLU A 46 2.58 0.91 -10.10
N GLY A 47 1.65 1.11 -9.17
CA GLY A 47 1.69 2.21 -8.22
C GLY A 47 2.87 2.10 -7.26
N ILE A 48 3.32 3.23 -6.73
CA ILE A 48 4.41 3.30 -5.75
C ILE A 48 4.12 2.39 -4.54
N ILE A 49 2.89 2.38 -4.03
CA ILE A 49 2.50 1.56 -2.88
C ILE A 49 2.48 0.06 -3.23
N ALA A 50 1.93 -0.30 -4.40
CA ALA A 50 1.91 -1.69 -4.87
C ALA A 50 3.33 -2.25 -5.04
N ASN A 51 4.23 -1.46 -5.63
CA ASN A 51 5.64 -1.81 -5.79
C ASN A 51 6.38 -1.94 -4.45
N THR A 52 6.05 -1.06 -3.49
CA THR A 52 6.59 -1.12 -2.13
C THR A 52 6.17 -2.42 -1.43
N ALA A 53 4.89 -2.77 -1.48
CA ALA A 53 4.38 -4.02 -0.90
C ALA A 53 5.02 -5.25 -1.55
N LYS A 54 5.15 -5.26 -2.88
CA LYS A 54 5.82 -6.33 -3.63
C LYS A 54 7.29 -6.51 -3.21
N ALA A 55 8.02 -5.41 -3.06
CA ALA A 55 9.43 -5.46 -2.63
C ALA A 55 9.60 -5.95 -1.18
N LEU A 56 8.57 -5.79 -0.35
CA LEU A 56 8.54 -6.25 1.04
C LEU A 56 7.89 -7.63 1.19
N GLU A 57 7.50 -8.27 0.09
CA GLU A 57 6.78 -9.55 0.06
C GLU A 57 5.45 -9.51 0.84
N GLN A 58 4.76 -8.36 0.80
CA GLN A 58 3.47 -8.12 1.47
C GLN A 58 2.30 -8.09 0.47
N GLU A 59 1.08 -8.22 0.98
CA GLU A 59 -0.13 -8.01 0.18
C GLU A 59 -0.55 -6.53 0.22
N TYR A 60 -0.82 -5.97 -0.96
CA TYR A 60 -1.41 -4.66 -1.13
C TYR A 60 -2.91 -4.83 -1.39
N HIS A 61 -3.75 -4.16 -0.60
CA HIS A 61 -5.17 -4.02 -0.89
C HIS A 61 -5.53 -2.54 -0.93
N ARG A 62 -6.27 -2.16 -1.97
CA ARG A 62 -6.75 -0.80 -2.21
C ARG A 62 -8.23 -0.72 -1.86
N GLU A 63 -8.61 0.10 -0.88
CA GLU A 63 -10.01 0.45 -0.64
C GLU A 63 -10.32 1.83 -1.21
N TYR A 64 -11.42 1.93 -1.95
CA TYR A 64 -11.75 3.08 -2.81
C TYR A 64 -12.10 4.37 -2.05
N TRP A 65 -12.26 4.36 -0.72
CA TRP A 65 -12.88 5.48 0.01
C TRP A 65 -12.15 6.03 1.23
N SER A 66 -11.08 5.44 1.76
CA SER A 66 -10.47 6.04 2.97
C SER A 66 -9.09 5.58 3.42
N ILE A 67 -8.66 4.33 3.19
CA ILE A 67 -7.36 3.87 3.68
C ILE A 67 -6.77 2.84 2.71
N ASP A 68 -5.59 3.12 2.16
CA ASP A 68 -4.77 2.10 1.52
C ASP A 68 -3.96 1.39 2.60
N ALA A 69 -3.96 0.06 2.59
CA ALA A 69 -3.22 -0.67 3.61
C ALA A 69 -2.44 -1.85 3.06
N VAL A 70 -1.35 -2.12 3.74
CA VAL A 70 -0.45 -3.23 3.48
C VAL A 70 -0.62 -4.22 4.62
N TYR A 71 -1.18 -5.37 4.30
CA TYR A 71 -1.67 -6.35 5.27
C TYR A 71 -0.88 -7.64 5.18
N PHE A 72 -0.84 -8.39 6.29
CA PHE A 72 -0.28 -9.74 6.29
C PHE A 72 -1.26 -10.79 5.76
N LYS A 73 -0.66 -11.85 5.20
CA LYS A 73 -1.28 -12.98 4.49
C LYS A 73 -2.32 -13.81 5.26
N ASN A 74 -2.58 -13.54 6.53
CA ASN A 74 -3.55 -14.27 7.33
C ASN A 74 -4.87 -13.50 7.40
N LYS A 75 -5.72 -13.71 6.41
CA LYS A 75 -7.13 -13.30 6.49
C LYS A 75 -7.83 -14.10 7.57
N ILE A 76 -8.40 -13.44 8.57
CA ILE A 76 -9.24 -14.11 9.57
C ILE A 76 -10.62 -14.33 8.94
N LYS A 77 -10.84 -15.50 8.35
CA LYS A 77 -12.12 -15.87 7.74
C LYS A 77 -13.12 -16.46 8.74
N GLU A 78 -12.64 -16.99 9.85
CA GLU A 78 -13.46 -17.78 10.80
C GLU A 78 -14.45 -16.94 11.62
N TYR A 79 -14.16 -15.64 11.81
CA TYR A 79 -14.94 -14.76 12.68
C TYR A 79 -15.63 -13.60 11.93
N PHE A 80 -15.43 -13.50 10.61
CA PHE A 80 -15.85 -12.32 9.85
C PHE A 80 -16.45 -12.69 8.49
N SER A 81 -17.38 -11.87 7.99
CA SER A 81 -18.09 -12.11 6.73
C SER A 81 -17.18 -11.98 5.51
N GLU A 82 -17.52 -12.64 4.40
CA GLU A 82 -16.71 -12.62 3.16
C GLU A 82 -16.59 -11.24 2.48
N LEU A 83 -17.35 -10.25 2.97
CA LEU A 83 -17.50 -8.93 2.35
C LEU A 83 -16.51 -7.89 2.89
N GLY A 84 -15.53 -8.27 3.72
CA GLY A 84 -14.54 -7.35 4.29
C GLY A 84 -13.12 -7.89 4.32
N ILE A 85 -12.14 -6.99 4.42
CA ILE A 85 -10.73 -7.32 4.63
C ILE A 85 -10.44 -7.25 6.12
N TYR A 86 -10.20 -8.42 6.72
CA TYR A 86 -9.88 -8.55 8.14
C TYR A 86 -8.46 -9.06 8.29
N ALA A 87 -7.59 -8.22 8.84
CA ALA A 87 -6.21 -8.57 9.12
C ALA A 87 -6.00 -8.70 10.63
N GLU A 88 -5.33 -9.77 11.03
CA GLU A 88 -4.86 -9.97 12.41
C GLU A 88 -3.85 -8.89 12.82
N TYR A 89 -3.06 -8.41 11.85
CA TYR A 89 -2.03 -7.40 12.05
C TYR A 89 -1.87 -6.52 10.80
N LEU A 90 -1.75 -5.22 11.02
CA LEU A 90 -1.47 -4.19 10.03
C LEU A 90 -0.06 -3.64 10.27
N SER A 91 0.85 -3.78 9.30
CA SER A 91 2.19 -3.18 9.42
C SER A 91 2.13 -1.66 9.27
N VAL A 92 1.42 -1.20 8.24
CA VAL A 92 1.34 0.21 7.86
C VAL A 92 -0.03 0.47 7.23
N ALA A 93 -0.67 1.56 7.64
CA ALA A 93 -1.84 2.14 6.99
C ALA A 93 -1.44 3.48 6.38
N ILE A 94 -1.90 3.75 5.16
CA ILE A 94 -1.63 4.98 4.42
C ILE A 94 -2.98 5.62 4.11
N GLU A 95 -3.14 6.83 4.60
CA GLU A 95 -4.24 7.70 4.22
C GLU A 95 -3.77 8.58 3.06
N HIS A 96 -4.57 8.62 1.99
CA HIS A 96 -4.29 9.48 0.85
C HIS A 96 -5.49 10.39 0.60
N GLU A 97 -5.39 11.64 1.04
CA GLU A 97 -6.33 12.70 0.65
C GLU A 97 -5.74 13.49 -0.53
N ASN A 98 -6.50 13.57 -1.62
CA ASN A 98 -6.31 14.58 -2.65
C ASN A 98 -7.57 15.45 -2.62
N LEU A 99 -7.52 16.56 -1.87
CA LEU A 99 -8.59 17.56 -1.85
C LEU A 99 -8.64 18.33 -3.18
#